data_AF-A0A438F957-F1
#
_entry.id   AF-A0A438F957-F1
#
_cell.length_a   1.000
_cell.length_b   1.000
_cell.length_c   1.000
_cell.angle_alpha   90.00
_cell.angle_beta   90.00
_cell.angle_gamma   90.00
#
_symmetry.space_group_name_H-M   'P 1'
#
loop_
_entity.id
_entity.type
_entity.pdbx_description
1 polymer ?
#
loop_
_entity_poly.entity_id
_entity_poly.type
_entity_poly.pdbx_seq_one_letter_code
_entity_poly.pdbx_strand_id
1 'polypeptide(L)'
;MSRERERLFDEVGKKIKRETDHKSSHMGRRQLLGPPGTLNTITPCAACKLLRRRCAEECPFSPYFSPHEPHKFAAVHKVFGASNVSKMLMDVAENQRADAVNSLVFEANLRLRDPVYGCMGAISALQHQVHSLQNELNAVKAEILKYKYREAASTIISSSHAALVSSESDSISAVALPSSLPPPPLPLPPPTPSVVSSSPPSASSLYTILPSSTTGYSSITSDNIPYFD
;
A
#
# COMPACT_ATOMS: atom_id res chain seq x y z
N MET A 1 11.08 9.76 -33.20
CA MET A 1 11.96 10.18 -32.08
C MET A 1 12.50 8.95 -31.31
N SER A 2 12.91 7.87 -32.01
CA SER A 2 13.21 6.57 -31.38
C SER A 2 14.61 6.03 -31.68
N ARG A 3 15.54 6.87 -32.15
CA ARG A 3 16.91 6.43 -32.50
C ARG A 3 18.00 6.99 -31.58
N GLU A 4 17.63 7.87 -30.66
CA GLU A 4 18.59 8.56 -29.78
C GLU A 4 18.70 7.89 -28.40
N ARG A 5 17.61 7.24 -27.95
CA ARG A 5 17.58 6.48 -26.69
C ARG A 5 18.36 5.16 -26.77
N GLU A 6 18.43 4.55 -27.95
CA GLU A 6 19.11 3.26 -28.16
C GLU A 6 20.64 3.41 -28.18
N ARG A 7 21.17 4.56 -28.62
CA ARG A 7 22.61 4.85 -28.59
C ARG A 7 23.15 5.12 -27.18
N LEU A 8 22.32 5.63 -26.26
CA LEU A 8 22.73 5.89 -24.88
C LEU A 8 22.93 4.61 -24.05
N PHE A 9 22.21 3.52 -24.36
CA PHE A 9 22.40 2.25 -23.67
C PHE A 9 23.63 1.48 -24.18
N ASP A 10 23.98 1.61 -25.47
CA ASP A 10 25.21 1.03 -26.04
C ASP A 10 26.50 1.73 -25.56
N GLU A 11 26.44 3.03 -25.25
CA GLU A 11 27.59 3.81 -24.78
C GLU A 11 27.89 3.56 -23.29
N VAL A 12 26.87 3.28 -22.47
CA VAL A 12 27.05 2.91 -21.05
C VAL A 12 27.54 1.46 -20.91
N GLY A 13 27.10 0.54 -21.78
CA GLY A 13 27.53 -0.87 -21.79
C GLY A 13 29.02 -1.05 -22.12
N LYS A 14 29.61 -0.17 -22.93
CA LYS A 14 31.05 -0.21 -23.27
C LYS A 14 31.97 0.36 -22.18
N LYS A 15 31.46 1.11 -21.21
CA LYS A 15 32.28 1.69 -20.12
C LYS A 15 32.51 0.73 -18.95
N ILE A 16 31.69 -0.32 -18.81
CA ILE A 16 31.80 -1.30 -17.71
C ILE A 16 32.78 -2.46 -18.05
N LYS A 17 33.15 -2.65 -19.32
CA LYS A 17 34.04 -3.75 -19.76
C LYS A 17 35.52 -3.37 -19.91
N ARG A 18 35.95 -2.17 -19.46
CA ARG A 18 37.36 -1.70 -19.58
C ARG A 18 38.01 -1.22 -18.28
N GLU A 19 37.51 -1.63 -17.11
CA GLU A 19 38.24 -1.44 -15.84
C GLU A 19 38.46 -2.75 -15.07
N THR A 20 38.55 -3.88 -15.78
CA THR A 20 38.88 -5.18 -15.16
C THR A 20 40.29 -5.67 -15.49
N ASP A 21 41.12 -4.87 -16.15
CA ASP A 21 42.53 -5.22 -16.35
C ASP A 21 43.45 -4.00 -16.19
N HIS A 22 44.51 -4.21 -15.40
CA HIS A 22 45.68 -3.33 -15.16
C HIS A 22 45.60 -2.30 -14.01
N LYS A 23 45.98 -2.73 -12.79
CA LYS A 23 47.38 -2.65 -12.31
C LYS A 23 47.50 -3.07 -10.84
N SER A 24 48.28 -4.12 -10.65
CA SER A 24 49.04 -4.36 -9.43
C SER A 24 49.91 -3.13 -9.12
N SER A 25 49.72 -2.52 -7.96
CA SER A 25 50.75 -1.70 -7.32
C SER A 25 50.55 -1.78 -5.80
N HIS A 26 51.48 -2.54 -5.24
CA HIS A 26 51.79 -2.71 -3.85
C HIS A 26 51.89 -1.37 -3.11
N MET A 27 50.99 -1.13 -2.14
CA MET A 27 51.22 -0.16 -1.07
C MET A 27 50.84 -0.77 0.28
N GLY A 28 51.88 -1.15 1.03
CA GLY A 28 51.97 -0.95 2.48
C GLY A 28 51.00 -1.73 3.37
N ARG A 29 51.19 -3.05 3.48
CA ARG A 29 50.65 -3.86 4.57
C ARG A 29 51.36 -3.48 5.88
N ARG A 30 50.72 -2.66 6.73
CA ARG A 30 51.12 -2.56 8.14
C ARG A 30 50.67 -3.84 8.84
N GLN A 31 51.59 -4.78 8.96
CA GLN A 31 51.46 -5.98 9.77
C GLN A 31 51.43 -5.55 11.25
N LEU A 32 50.28 -5.64 11.91
CA LEU A 32 50.23 -5.78 13.37
C LEU A 32 49.96 -7.26 13.65
N LEU A 33 50.92 -7.92 14.30
CA LEU A 33 50.85 -9.30 14.76
C LEU A 33 49.64 -9.47 15.68
N GLY A 34 48.57 -10.05 15.16
CA GLY A 34 47.54 -10.73 15.94
C GLY A 34 47.82 -12.24 15.94
N PRO A 35 47.48 -12.97 17.02
CA PRO A 35 47.83 -14.37 17.17
C PRO A 35 47.14 -15.27 16.12
N PRO A 36 47.77 -16.39 15.71
CA PRO A 36 47.26 -17.29 14.70
C PRO A 36 46.20 -18.23 15.32
N GLY A 37 44.93 -17.91 15.11
CA GLY A 37 43.81 -18.80 15.41
C GLY A 37 42.84 -18.74 14.25
N THR A 38 42.76 -19.85 13.50
CA THR A 38 41.75 -20.20 12.48
C THR A 38 41.42 -19.12 11.44
N LEU A 39 41.99 -19.24 10.23
CA LEU A 39 41.46 -18.54 9.05
C LEU A 39 40.13 -19.20 8.64
N ASN A 40 39.04 -18.76 9.27
CA ASN A 40 37.68 -18.99 8.85
C ASN A 40 37.49 -18.42 7.44
N THR A 41 37.34 -19.33 6.47
CA THR A 41 36.88 -19.10 5.09
C THR A 41 35.39 -18.70 5.03
N ILE A 42 34.91 -17.97 6.04
CA ILE A 42 33.53 -17.51 6.13
C ILE A 42 33.41 -16.26 5.28
N THR A 43 32.75 -16.39 4.13
CA THR A 43 32.33 -15.24 3.33
C THR A 43 31.56 -14.28 4.23
N PRO A 44 32.03 -13.03 4.41
CA PRO A 44 31.35 -12.10 5.30
C PRO A 44 29.95 -11.79 4.78
N CYS A 45 28.97 -11.71 5.66
CA CYS A 45 27.61 -11.28 5.30
C CYS A 45 27.62 -9.84 4.74
N ALA A 46 26.54 -9.43 4.06
CA ALA A 46 26.46 -8.10 3.46
C ALA A 46 26.67 -6.97 4.48
N ALA A 47 26.18 -7.15 5.72
CA ALA A 47 26.37 -6.19 6.79
C ALA A 47 27.84 -6.01 7.18
N CYS A 48 28.53 -7.10 7.50
CA CYS A 48 29.93 -7.07 7.90
C CYS A 48 30.83 -6.59 6.76
N LYS A 49 30.50 -6.95 5.51
CA LYS A 49 31.18 -6.45 4.31
C LYS A 49 31.04 -4.93 4.18
N LEU A 50 29.83 -4.38 4.32
CA LEU A 50 29.58 -2.93 4.22
C LEU A 50 30.24 -2.17 5.39
N LEU A 51 30.17 -2.70 6.60
CA LEU A 51 30.73 -2.11 7.82
C LEU A 51 32.25 -2.31 7.96
N ARG A 52 32.89 -2.99 7.00
CA ARG A 52 34.35 -3.27 6.98
C ARG A 52 34.86 -3.92 8.27
N ARG A 53 34.08 -4.84 8.85
CA ARG A 53 34.44 -5.59 10.05
C ARG A 53 34.41 -7.10 9.80
N ARG A 54 35.07 -7.87 10.67
CA ARG A 54 35.05 -9.34 10.63
C ARG A 54 33.62 -9.86 10.91
N CYS A 55 33.17 -10.84 10.13
CA CYS A 55 31.92 -11.54 10.39
C CYS A 55 32.20 -12.67 11.40
N ALA A 56 31.65 -12.56 12.60
CA ALA A 56 31.69 -13.61 13.61
C ALA A 56 30.75 -14.77 13.24
N GLU A 57 30.94 -15.94 13.85
CA GLU A 57 30.06 -17.11 13.71
C GLU A 57 28.63 -16.74 14.17
N GLU A 58 28.51 -16.13 15.35
CA GLU A 58 27.26 -15.64 15.92
C GLU A 58 26.92 -14.20 15.49
N CYS A 59 27.11 -13.88 14.20
CA CYS A 59 26.79 -12.55 13.69
C CYS A 59 25.26 -12.38 13.55
N PRO A 60 24.63 -11.39 14.24
CA PRO A 60 23.16 -11.23 14.25
C PRO A 60 22.57 -10.86 12.88
N PHE A 61 23.41 -10.38 11.96
CA PHE A 61 23.02 -10.03 10.59
C PHE A 61 23.22 -11.17 9.59
N SER A 62 24.03 -12.18 9.92
CA SER A 62 24.47 -13.19 8.95
C SER A 62 23.32 -14.01 8.36
N PRO A 63 22.35 -14.49 9.16
CA PRO A 63 21.24 -15.28 8.64
C PRO A 63 20.31 -14.51 7.68
N TYR A 64 20.27 -13.17 7.79
CA TYR A 64 19.26 -12.36 7.11
C TYR A 64 19.81 -11.48 5.98
N PHE A 65 21.12 -11.17 5.99
CA PHE A 65 21.76 -10.30 5.00
C PHE A 65 22.83 -11.05 4.21
N SER A 66 22.38 -11.78 3.17
CA SER A 66 23.25 -12.51 2.26
C SER A 66 24.26 -11.59 1.55
N PRO A 67 25.53 -12.03 1.35
CA PRO A 67 26.52 -11.26 0.60
C PRO A 67 26.12 -11.01 -0.87
N HIS A 68 25.18 -11.79 -1.41
CA HIS A 68 24.65 -11.63 -2.78
C HIS A 68 23.64 -10.48 -2.91
N GLU A 69 23.10 -9.97 -1.79
CA GLU A 69 22.09 -8.91 -1.78
C GLU A 69 22.57 -7.70 -0.94
N PRO A 70 23.70 -7.07 -1.31
CA PRO A 70 24.29 -5.99 -0.52
C PRO A 70 23.39 -4.75 -0.42
N HIS A 71 22.50 -4.55 -1.41
CA HIS A 71 21.57 -3.43 -1.45
C HIS A 71 20.55 -3.47 -0.30
N LYS A 72 20.11 -4.66 0.13
CA LYS A 72 19.17 -4.81 1.27
C LYS A 72 19.75 -4.21 2.55
N PHE A 73 21.00 -4.59 2.88
CA PHE A 73 21.65 -4.06 4.07
C PHE A 73 21.99 -2.56 3.92
N ALA A 74 22.41 -2.13 2.73
CA ALA A 74 22.71 -0.72 2.49
C ALA A 74 21.50 0.18 2.72
N ALA A 75 20.31 -0.26 2.29
CA ALA A 75 19.06 0.48 2.48
C ALA A 75 18.72 0.63 3.97
N VAL A 76 18.63 -0.49 4.70
CA VAL A 76 18.29 -0.45 6.13
C VAL A 76 19.35 0.27 6.96
N HIS A 77 20.63 0.15 6.59
CA HIS A 77 21.72 0.86 7.25
C HIS A 77 21.58 2.37 7.07
N LYS A 78 21.20 2.84 5.88
CA LYS A 78 21.02 4.26 5.60
C LYS A 78 19.81 4.86 6.32
N VAL A 79 18.73 4.12 6.45
CA VAL A 79 17.47 4.64 7.03
C VAL A 79 17.41 4.45 8.54
N PHE A 80 17.73 3.26 9.03
CA PHE A 80 17.59 2.91 10.44
C PHE A 80 18.92 2.92 11.19
N GLY A 81 20.04 2.61 10.50
CA GLY A 81 21.35 2.45 11.12
C GLY A 81 21.58 1.04 11.67
N ALA A 82 22.83 0.55 11.60
CA ALA A 82 23.16 -0.84 11.95
C ALA A 82 22.82 -1.17 13.41
N SER A 83 23.13 -0.27 14.35
CA SER A 83 22.89 -0.50 15.78
C SER A 83 21.41 -0.61 16.11
N ASN A 84 20.57 0.23 15.49
CA ASN A 84 19.12 0.18 15.68
C ASN A 84 18.54 -1.10 15.08
N VAL A 85 18.96 -1.49 13.87
CA VAL A 85 18.54 -2.75 13.27
C VAL A 85 18.94 -3.93 14.16
N SER A 86 20.18 -3.95 14.68
CA SER A 86 20.60 -5.00 15.61
C SER A 86 19.71 -5.06 16.85
N LYS A 87 19.38 -3.91 17.45
CA LYS A 87 18.52 -3.84 18.63
C LYS A 87 17.10 -4.36 18.32
N MET A 88 16.49 -3.87 17.25
CA MET A 88 15.14 -4.31 16.83
C MET A 88 15.09 -5.82 16.57
N LEU A 89 16.13 -6.41 15.98
CA LEU A 89 16.18 -7.86 15.78
C LEU A 89 16.30 -8.62 17.09
N MET A 90 17.00 -8.09 18.10
CA MET A 90 17.09 -8.73 19.42
C MET A 90 15.78 -8.64 20.21
N ASP A 91 14.99 -7.59 19.97
CA ASP A 91 13.67 -7.41 20.59
C ASP A 91 12.58 -8.30 19.95
N VAL A 92 12.85 -8.90 18.78
CA VAL A 92 11.95 -9.79 18.06
C VAL A 92 12.33 -11.26 18.29
N ALA A 93 11.32 -12.12 18.46
CA ALA A 93 11.49 -13.56 18.58
C ALA A 93 12.18 -14.15 17.33
N GLU A 94 13.07 -15.12 17.52
CA GLU A 94 13.96 -15.59 16.46
C GLU A 94 13.24 -16.05 15.19
N ASN A 95 12.09 -16.72 15.36
CA ASN A 95 11.24 -17.20 14.27
C ASN A 95 10.60 -16.08 13.43
N GLN A 96 10.52 -14.85 13.94
CA GLN A 96 9.94 -13.68 13.26
C GLN A 96 11.00 -12.71 12.73
N ARG A 97 12.28 -12.91 13.04
CA ARG A 97 13.35 -11.99 12.65
C ARG A 97 13.50 -11.89 11.13
N ALA A 98 13.28 -12.98 10.39
CA ALA A 98 13.33 -12.95 8.93
C ALA A 98 12.26 -12.01 8.34
N ASP A 99 11.03 -12.10 8.84
CA ASP A 99 9.93 -11.23 8.42
C ASP A 99 10.18 -9.78 8.84
N ALA A 100 10.68 -9.56 10.07
CA ALA A 100 11.06 -8.23 10.53
C ALA A 100 12.13 -7.60 9.63
N VAL A 101 13.16 -8.35 9.21
CA VAL A 101 14.15 -7.84 8.24
C VAL A 101 13.50 -7.50 6.91
N ASN A 102 12.59 -8.33 6.39
CA ASN A 102 11.90 -8.04 5.14
C ASN A 102 11.08 -6.75 5.24
N SER A 103 10.36 -6.52 6.33
CA SER A 103 9.63 -5.27 6.59
C SER A 103 10.56 -4.07 6.67
N LEU A 104 11.68 -4.17 7.41
CA LEU A 104 12.67 -3.10 7.49
C LEU A 104 13.28 -2.76 6.13
N VAL A 105 13.62 -3.78 5.33
CA VAL A 105 14.15 -3.58 3.97
C VAL A 105 13.12 -2.88 3.09
N PHE A 106 11.86 -3.32 3.13
CA PHE A 106 10.77 -2.70 2.40
C PHE A 106 10.62 -1.23 2.79
N GLU A 107 10.42 -0.92 4.08
CA GLU A 107 10.27 0.45 4.58
C GLU A 107 11.47 1.34 4.26
N ALA A 108 12.69 0.81 4.39
CA ALA A 108 13.90 1.54 4.02
C ALA A 108 13.90 1.92 2.55
N ASN A 109 13.56 0.99 1.66
CA ASN A 109 13.48 1.27 0.23
C ASN A 109 12.42 2.34 -0.08
N LEU A 110 11.27 2.32 0.61
CA LEU A 110 10.25 3.35 0.45
C LEU A 110 10.76 4.72 0.88
N ARG A 111 11.43 4.78 2.04
CA ARG A 111 12.01 6.03 2.55
C ARG A 111 13.13 6.57 1.68
N LEU A 112 13.86 5.70 0.98
CA LEU A 112 14.90 6.11 0.03
C LEU A 112 14.32 6.66 -1.28
N ARG A 113 13.19 6.11 -1.75
CA ARG A 113 12.47 6.61 -2.93
C ARG A 113 11.70 7.90 -2.63
N ASP A 114 11.08 7.97 -1.46
CA ASP A 114 10.34 9.12 -0.96
C ASP A 114 10.89 9.53 0.42
N PRO A 115 11.84 10.49 0.45
CA PRO A 115 12.41 11.00 1.69
C PRO A 115 11.44 11.77 2.58
N VAL A 116 10.27 12.18 2.06
CA VAL A 116 9.29 12.97 2.81
C VAL A 116 8.26 12.06 3.46
N TYR A 117 7.59 11.19 2.70
CA TYR A 117 6.50 10.36 3.21
C TYR A 117 6.82 8.86 3.29
N GLY A 118 7.79 8.34 2.53
CA GLY A 118 8.23 6.94 2.60
C GLY A 118 7.09 5.93 2.49
N CYS A 119 6.90 5.11 3.53
CA CYS A 119 5.79 4.16 3.60
C CYS A 119 4.41 4.79 3.83
N MET A 120 4.37 5.95 4.50
CA MET A 120 3.11 6.68 4.71
C MET A 120 2.49 7.17 3.40
N GLY A 121 3.32 7.54 2.43
CA GLY A 121 2.85 7.93 1.08
C GLY A 121 2.12 6.78 0.39
N ALA A 122 2.68 5.56 0.44
CA ALA A 122 2.02 4.37 -0.10
C ALA A 122 0.71 4.04 0.62
N ILE A 123 0.70 4.14 1.95
CA ILE A 123 -0.51 3.90 2.74
C ILE A 123 -1.60 4.89 2.33
N SER A 124 -1.29 6.18 2.24
CA SER A 124 -2.26 7.21 1.85
C SER A 124 -2.79 6.99 0.42
N ALA A 125 -1.92 6.65 -0.52
CA ALA A 125 -2.32 6.34 -1.90
C ALA A 125 -3.27 5.14 -1.96
N LEU A 126 -2.96 4.05 -1.24
CA LEU A 126 -3.81 2.86 -1.16
C LEU A 126 -5.15 3.18 -0.48
N GLN A 127 -5.16 3.97 0.59
CA GLN A 127 -6.40 4.40 1.25
C GLN A 127 -7.30 5.22 0.32
N HIS A 128 -6.72 6.13 -0.47
CA HIS A 128 -7.48 6.87 -1.48
C HIS A 128 -8.04 5.95 -2.56
N GLN A 129 -7.26 4.96 -3.01
CA GLN A 129 -7.73 4.00 -4.00
C GLN A 129 -8.89 3.15 -3.47
N VAL A 130 -8.79 2.64 -2.24
CA VAL A 130 -9.88 1.90 -1.58
C VAL A 130 -11.14 2.76 -1.50
N HIS A 131 -11.00 4.03 -1.11
CA HIS A 131 -12.14 4.95 -1.05
C HIS A 131 -12.76 5.23 -2.42
N SER A 132 -11.95 5.46 -3.46
CA SER A 132 -12.44 5.67 -4.83
C SER A 132 -13.22 4.45 -5.32
N LEU A 133 -12.63 3.26 -5.19
CA LEU A 133 -13.27 2.00 -5.59
C LEU A 133 -14.56 1.74 -4.82
N GLN A 134 -14.59 2.06 -3.53
CA GLN A 134 -15.80 1.93 -2.72
C GLN A 134 -16.91 2.88 -3.20
N ASN A 135 -16.56 4.11 -3.60
CA ASN A 135 -17.51 5.08 -4.14
C ASN A 135 -18.07 4.64 -5.50
N GLU A 136 -17.21 4.14 -6.40
CA GLU A 136 -17.63 3.59 -7.69
C GLU A 136 -18.58 2.40 -7.51
N LEU A 137 -18.23 1.48 -6.62
CA LEU A 137 -19.05 0.32 -6.28
C LEU A 137 -20.43 0.76 -5.74
N ASN A 138 -20.46 1.76 -4.85
CA ASN A 138 -21.69 2.30 -4.30
C ASN A 138 -22.56 2.99 -5.38
N ALA A 139 -21.94 3.74 -6.29
CA ALA A 139 -22.63 4.39 -7.41
C ALA A 139 -23.28 3.35 -8.34
N VAL A 140 -22.56 2.28 -8.69
CA VAL A 140 -23.09 1.19 -9.52
C VAL A 140 -24.23 0.47 -8.81
N LYS A 141 -24.10 0.18 -7.51
CA LYS A 141 -25.19 -0.40 -6.72
C LYS A 141 -26.44 0.48 -6.71
N ALA A 142 -26.28 1.80 -6.57
CA ALA A 142 -27.39 2.74 -6.59
C ALA A 142 -28.10 2.76 -7.96
N GLU A 143 -27.35 2.76 -9.07
CA GLU A 143 -27.93 2.67 -10.41
C GLU A 143 -28.66 1.34 -10.63
N ILE A 144 -28.12 0.21 -10.19
CA ILE A 144 -28.81 -1.10 -10.27
C ILE A 144 -30.16 -1.05 -9.54
N LEU A 145 -30.19 -0.51 -8.32
CA LEU A 145 -31.43 -0.40 -7.55
C LEU A 145 -32.48 0.48 -8.25
N LYS A 146 -32.03 1.58 -8.86
CA LYS A 146 -32.88 2.48 -9.64
C LYS A 146 -33.46 1.79 -10.89
N TYR A 147 -32.67 0.98 -11.61
CA TYR A 147 -33.18 0.18 -12.73
C TYR A 147 -34.22 -0.84 -12.27
N LYS A 148 -33.94 -1.59 -11.19
CA LYS A 148 -34.90 -2.56 -10.62
C LYS A 148 -36.21 -1.92 -10.18
N TYR A 149 -36.13 -0.74 -9.55
CA TYR A 149 -37.33 0.00 -9.14
C TYR A 149 -38.15 0.48 -10.34
N ARG A 150 -37.47 1.02 -11.37
CA ARG A 150 -38.13 1.42 -12.62
C ARG A 150 -38.82 0.24 -13.31
N GLU A 151 -38.16 -0.91 -13.38
CA GLU A 151 -38.72 -2.13 -13.96
C GLU A 151 -39.98 -2.58 -13.19
N ALA A 152 -39.90 -2.65 -11.86
CA ALA A 152 -41.05 -2.99 -11.02
C ALA A 152 -42.23 -2.00 -11.19
N ALA A 153 -41.95 -0.69 -11.22
CA ALA A 153 -42.97 0.33 -11.46
C ALA A 153 -43.61 0.21 -12.85
N SER A 154 -42.81 -0.08 -13.89
CA SER A 154 -43.32 -0.28 -15.25
C SER A 154 -44.23 -1.50 -15.36
N THR A 155 -43.89 -2.61 -14.69
CA THR A 155 -44.72 -3.82 -14.63
C THR A 155 -46.08 -3.55 -13.97
N ILE A 156 -46.11 -2.76 -12.88
CA ILE A 156 -47.36 -2.39 -12.20
C ILE A 156 -48.26 -1.54 -13.12
N ILE A 157 -47.69 -0.54 -13.81
CA ILE A 157 -48.46 0.33 -14.72
C ILE A 157 -48.99 -0.46 -15.93
N SER A 158 -48.19 -1.37 -16.50
CA SER A 158 -48.61 -2.23 -17.61
C SER A 158 -49.73 -3.21 -17.21
N SER A 159 -49.66 -3.78 -15.99
CA SER A 159 -50.74 -4.63 -15.44
C SER A 159 -52.03 -3.85 -15.20
N SER A 160 -51.92 -2.56 -14.87
CA SER A 160 -53.08 -1.69 -14.65
C SER A 160 -53.80 -1.35 -15.96
N HIS A 161 -53.05 -1.08 -17.03
CA HIS A 161 -53.64 -0.82 -18.35
C HIS A 161 -54.29 -2.06 -18.97
N ALA A 162 -53.72 -3.26 -18.80
CA ALA A 162 -54.31 -4.50 -19.31
C ALA A 162 -55.65 -4.85 -18.64
N ALA A 163 -55.83 -4.51 -17.35
CA ALA A 163 -57.10 -4.72 -16.65
C ALA A 163 -58.21 -3.73 -17.08
N LEU A 164 -57.84 -2.53 -17.55
CA LEU A 164 -58.81 -1.49 -17.95
C LEU A 164 -59.34 -1.67 -19.39
N VAL A 165 -58.61 -2.33 -20.29
CA VAL A 165 -59.09 -2.64 -21.65
C VAL A 165 -59.98 -3.89 -21.75
N SER A 166 -60.27 -4.58 -20.64
CA SER A 166 -61.20 -5.72 -20.60
C SER A 166 -62.57 -5.38 -20.01
N SER A 167 -62.95 -4.11 -19.90
CA SER A 167 -64.27 -3.70 -19.42
C SER A 167 -64.94 -2.70 -20.37
N GLU A 168 -65.43 -3.20 -21.50
CA GLU A 168 -66.60 -2.62 -22.18
C GLU A 168 -67.83 -3.43 -21.79
N SER A 169 -68.60 -2.93 -20.82
CA SER A 169 -70.06 -2.92 -20.85
C SER A 169 -70.59 -2.23 -19.58
N ASP A 170 -71.41 -1.21 -19.82
CA ASP A 170 -72.20 -0.38 -18.92
C ASP A 170 -72.37 -0.83 -17.46
N SER A 171 -72.04 0.07 -16.52
CA SER A 171 -72.90 0.45 -15.38
C SER A 171 -72.22 1.51 -14.50
N ILE A 172 -72.98 2.56 -14.18
CA ILE A 172 -72.63 3.59 -13.20
C ILE A 172 -72.44 2.95 -11.81
N SER A 173 -71.27 3.09 -11.21
CA SER A 173 -71.10 2.96 -9.76
C SER A 173 -69.89 3.76 -9.28
N ALA A 174 -70.13 4.57 -8.26
CA ALA A 174 -69.14 5.40 -7.60
C ALA A 174 -68.03 4.51 -7.00
N VAL A 175 -66.80 4.71 -7.44
CA VAL A 175 -65.63 4.08 -6.82
C VAL A 175 -64.92 5.11 -5.96
N ALA A 176 -64.90 4.83 -4.66
CA ALA A 176 -64.21 5.59 -3.65
C ALA A 176 -62.71 5.75 -3.98
N LEU A 177 -62.19 6.92 -3.66
CA LEU A 177 -60.76 7.25 -3.64
C LEU A 177 -60.00 6.20 -2.81
N PRO A 178 -58.93 5.56 -3.31
CA PRO A 178 -58.08 4.74 -2.46
C PRO A 178 -57.30 5.67 -1.52
N SER A 179 -57.57 5.51 -0.23
CA SER A 179 -56.86 6.13 0.88
C SER A 179 -55.35 6.02 0.72
N SER A 180 -54.65 7.12 1.01
CA SER A 180 -53.21 7.20 1.22
C SER A 180 -52.67 5.98 1.98
N LEU A 181 -51.82 5.17 1.34
CA LEU A 181 -51.03 4.16 2.05
C LEU A 181 -50.14 4.84 3.09
N PRO A 182 -49.97 4.25 4.29
CA PRO A 182 -49.04 4.76 5.29
C PRO A 182 -47.60 4.68 4.76
N PRO A 183 -46.71 5.61 5.13
CA PRO A 183 -45.31 5.56 4.72
C PRO A 183 -44.66 4.28 5.25
N PRO A 184 -43.70 3.68 4.51
CA PRO A 184 -42.99 2.50 4.95
C PRO A 184 -42.21 2.80 6.24
N PRO A 185 -42.04 1.82 7.15
CA PRO A 185 -41.26 2.01 8.36
C PRO A 185 -39.82 2.38 7.98
N LEU A 186 -39.29 3.42 8.63
CA LEU A 186 -37.89 3.81 8.53
C LEU A 186 -36.98 2.61 8.81
N PRO A 187 -35.84 2.47 8.11
CA PRO A 187 -34.88 1.41 8.41
C PRO A 187 -34.43 1.51 9.87
N LEU A 188 -34.44 0.39 10.59
CA LEU A 188 -33.82 0.34 11.92
C LEU A 188 -32.35 0.76 11.82
N PRO A 189 -31.83 1.50 12.82
CA PRO A 189 -30.42 1.82 12.86
C PRO A 189 -29.58 0.53 12.92
N PRO A 190 -28.39 0.50 12.29
CA PRO A 190 -27.51 -0.66 12.36
C PRO A 190 -27.13 -0.95 13.82
N PRO A 191 -26.89 -2.22 14.19
CA PRO A 191 -26.40 -2.56 15.51
C PRO A 191 -25.06 -1.84 15.74
N THR A 192 -24.97 -1.12 16.86
CA THR A 192 -23.71 -0.57 17.33
C THR A 192 -22.72 -1.72 17.53
N PRO A 193 -21.49 -1.65 17.00
CA PRO A 193 -20.47 -2.62 17.36
C PRO A 193 -20.23 -2.52 18.87
N SER A 194 -20.26 -3.66 19.56
CA SER A 194 -19.85 -3.75 20.96
C SER A 194 -18.44 -3.19 21.08
N VAL A 195 -18.35 -1.97 21.62
CA VAL A 195 -17.07 -1.40 22.05
C VAL A 195 -16.59 -2.28 23.19
N VAL A 196 -15.61 -3.13 22.91
CA VAL A 196 -14.74 -3.65 23.96
C VAL A 196 -14.14 -2.43 24.63
N SER A 197 -14.47 -2.27 25.91
CA SER A 197 -13.91 -1.25 26.79
C SER A 197 -12.39 -1.37 26.76
N SER A 198 -11.74 -0.37 26.19
CA SER A 198 -10.32 -0.13 26.33
C SER A 198 -10.17 1.38 26.44
N SER A 199 -10.27 1.86 27.67
CA SER A 199 -9.99 3.25 28.02
C SER A 199 -8.58 3.64 27.55
N PRO A 200 -8.41 4.85 27.01
CA PRO A 200 -7.21 5.63 27.27
C PRO A 200 -7.56 7.01 27.86
N PRO A 201 -6.69 7.60 28.69
CA PRO A 201 -6.97 8.86 29.35
C PRO A 201 -6.80 10.06 28.40
N SER A 202 -7.70 11.03 28.60
CA SER A 202 -7.59 12.49 28.44
C SER A 202 -6.45 13.07 27.59
N ALA A 203 -6.82 13.78 26.53
CA ALA A 203 -6.22 15.07 26.20
C ALA A 203 -7.16 15.92 25.33
N SER A 204 -7.50 17.09 25.85
CA SER A 204 -8.26 18.17 25.22
C SER A 204 -7.59 18.69 23.95
N SER A 205 -8.36 19.00 22.92
CA SER A 205 -8.06 20.11 21.99
C SER A 205 -9.29 20.48 21.16
N LEU A 206 -9.72 21.72 21.32
CA LEU A 206 -10.79 22.39 20.57
C LEU A 206 -10.27 22.77 19.19
N TYR A 207 -10.88 22.28 18.12
CA TYR A 207 -10.79 22.95 16.82
C TYR A 207 -12.15 22.97 16.10
N THR A 208 -12.49 24.18 15.71
CA THR A 208 -13.73 24.68 15.10
C THR A 208 -13.92 24.16 13.67
N ILE A 209 -15.15 23.75 13.35
CA ILE A 209 -15.63 23.46 11.99
C ILE A 209 -16.09 24.76 11.32
N LEU A 210 -15.74 24.97 10.04
CA LEU A 210 -16.38 25.96 9.14
C LEU A 210 -16.64 25.32 7.76
N PRO A 211 -17.76 25.62 7.06
CA PRO A 211 -18.25 24.81 5.93
C PRO A 211 -17.94 25.37 4.52
N SER A 212 -17.82 24.41 3.58
CA SER A 212 -18.30 24.33 2.18
C SER A 212 -18.03 25.41 1.11
N SER A 213 -17.44 24.99 -0.03
CA SER A 213 -17.78 25.42 -1.42
C SER A 213 -17.26 24.37 -2.43
N THR A 214 -18.09 23.47 -2.96
CA THR A 214 -18.64 23.35 -4.34
C THR A 214 -17.72 23.63 -5.54
N THR A 215 -17.87 22.75 -6.54
CA THR A 215 -17.58 22.84 -7.99
C THR A 215 -16.15 22.62 -8.52
N GLY A 216 -16.01 21.68 -9.46
CA GLY A 216 -14.88 21.64 -10.41
C GLY A 216 -14.43 20.25 -10.86
N TYR A 217 -15.20 19.60 -11.73
CA TYR A 217 -14.79 18.44 -12.53
C TYR A 217 -13.52 18.75 -13.35
N SER A 218 -12.47 17.94 -13.24
CA SER A 218 -11.45 17.75 -14.29
C SER A 218 -10.60 16.51 -14.01
N SER A 219 -10.48 15.70 -15.04
CA SER A 219 -9.77 14.42 -15.17
C SER A 219 -8.36 14.44 -14.58
N ILE A 220 -7.99 13.41 -13.82
CA ILE A 220 -6.60 13.16 -13.44
C ILE A 220 -6.19 11.79 -13.97
N THR A 221 -5.30 11.86 -14.96
CA THR A 221 -4.50 10.80 -15.54
C THR A 221 -3.92 9.92 -14.44
N SER A 222 -4.16 8.61 -14.52
CA SER A 222 -3.59 7.63 -13.61
C SER A 222 -2.09 7.49 -13.88
N ASP A 223 -1.27 8.33 -13.25
CA ASP A 223 0.17 8.08 -13.12
C ASP A 223 0.34 6.90 -12.14
N ASN A 224 0.29 5.72 -12.73
CA ASN A 224 0.53 4.44 -12.09
C ASN A 224 2.04 4.37 -11.79
N ILE A 225 2.46 4.95 -10.67
CA ILE A 225 3.83 4.75 -10.16
C ILE A 225 3.84 3.36 -9.52
N PRO A 226 4.53 2.36 -10.12
CA PRO A 226 4.57 1.02 -9.57
C PRO A 226 5.43 1.08 -8.30
N TYR A 227 4.75 1.08 -7.16
CA TYR A 227 5.41 0.99 -5.87
C TYR A 227 5.94 -0.42 -5.60
N PHE A 228 5.48 -1.40 -6.39
CA PHE A 228 5.74 -2.82 -6.28
C PHE A 228 6.38 -3.34 -7.59
N ASP A 229 7.67 -3.10 -7.76
CA ASP A 229 8.57 -3.84 -8.66
C ASP A 229 9.90 -4.07 -7.94
#